data_AF-A0A432FU30-F1
#
_entry.id   AF-A0A432FU30-F1
#
_cell.length_a   1.000
_cell.length_b   1.000
_cell.length_c   1.000
_cell.angle_alpha   90.00
_cell.angle_beta   90.00
_cell.angle_gamma   90.00
#
_symmetry.space_group_name_H-M   'P 1'
#
loop_
_entity.id
_entity.type
_entity.pdbx_description
1 polymer ?
#
loop_
_entity_poly.entity_id
_entity_poly.type
_entity_poly.pdbx_seq_one_letter_code
_entity_poly.pdbx_strand_id
1 'polypeptide(L)'
;MFPVSPVLNRIGRYLTADSIIFQPGETYTLHAVYGEFEVSAETTIPSGMDYFSPNNQTQKCEGVEQVVPAVNTENFDLQWLNYMDNLDTIIQLIDFYTISTAVYRKGSCYTESFASFPLFMLDFEADNYATIKVTTVALEAYQRGLEPFEDLNSDGEYNEDSETFTDFNRNGIHDSTFVNLIYDTSLVYKLWKENYLRDEHGDPYRVNPFTWQVSLPPVPMSWLFFNYYGLTLVILEATDDAYYNYYSGDPAGQNQYLLPESNIIGGYGLFSSTNAKAFLVNIERE
;
A
#
# COMPACT_ATOMS: atom_id res chain seq x y z
N MET A 1 -15.21 26.32 -14.95
CA MET A 1 -14.99 25.14 -15.82
C MET A 1 -13.50 24.89 -15.90
N PHE A 2 -13.03 23.73 -15.45
CA PHE A 2 -11.62 23.38 -15.51
C PHE A 2 -11.37 22.58 -16.79
N PRO A 3 -10.69 23.14 -17.80
CA PRO A 3 -10.40 22.39 -19.02
C PRO A 3 -9.41 21.26 -18.71
N VAL A 4 -9.71 20.06 -19.21
CA VAL A 4 -8.80 18.92 -19.16
C VAL A 4 -8.08 18.80 -20.49
N SER A 5 -6.75 18.63 -20.45
CA SER A 5 -5.91 18.50 -21.63
C SER A 5 -5.52 17.04 -21.85
N PRO A 6 -5.45 16.56 -23.10
CA PRO A 6 -5.00 15.20 -23.39
C PRO A 6 -3.53 15.03 -23.02
N VAL A 7 -3.19 13.90 -22.42
CA VAL A 7 -1.80 13.57 -22.08
C VAL A 7 -1.10 13.00 -23.32
N LEU A 8 0.06 13.57 -23.66
CA LEU A 8 0.85 13.14 -24.82
C LEU A 8 1.13 11.63 -24.75
N ASN A 9 0.92 10.92 -25.86
CA ASN A 9 1.10 9.47 -26.00
C ASN A 9 0.25 8.60 -25.06
N ARG A 10 -0.80 9.15 -24.42
CA ARG A 10 -1.75 8.38 -23.60
C ARG A 10 -3.18 8.68 -24.05
N ILE A 11 -3.60 8.00 -25.12
CA ILE A 11 -4.96 8.12 -25.67
C ILE A 11 -5.99 7.85 -24.57
N GLY A 12 -7.00 8.72 -24.47
CA GLY A 12 -8.07 8.60 -23.48
C GLY A 12 -7.72 9.11 -22.08
N ARG A 13 -6.47 9.54 -21.83
CA ARG A 13 -6.08 10.16 -20.57
C ARG A 13 -6.09 11.68 -20.70
N TYR A 14 -6.80 12.33 -19.79
CA TYR A 14 -6.89 13.79 -19.72
C TYR A 14 -6.55 14.24 -18.29
N LEU A 15 -5.84 15.36 -18.17
CA LEU A 15 -5.46 15.94 -16.88
C LEU A 15 -5.78 17.44 -16.88
N THR A 16 -6.15 17.95 -15.71
CA THR A 16 -6.19 19.39 -15.44
C THR A 16 -4.77 19.96 -15.39
N ALA A 17 -4.64 21.29 -15.47
CA ALA A 17 -3.37 21.95 -15.18
C ALA A 17 -2.98 21.77 -13.70
N ASP A 18 -1.68 21.65 -13.41
CA ASP A 18 -1.12 21.44 -12.06
C ASP A 18 -1.43 22.59 -11.10
N SER A 19 -1.80 23.77 -11.62
CA SER A 19 -2.21 24.92 -10.81
C SER A 19 -3.62 24.79 -10.22
N ILE A 20 -4.39 23.77 -10.62
CA ILE A 20 -5.76 23.56 -10.15
C ILE A 20 -5.71 22.72 -8.87
N ILE A 21 -6.17 23.31 -7.76
CA ILE A 21 -6.24 22.68 -6.47
C ILE A 21 -7.71 22.45 -6.11
N PHE A 22 -8.11 21.18 -6.06
CA PHE A 22 -9.44 20.78 -5.59
C PHE A 22 -9.51 20.89 -4.07
N GLN A 23 -10.60 21.44 -3.54
CA GLN A 23 -10.77 21.73 -2.12
C GLN A 23 -11.56 20.61 -1.43
N PRO A 24 -11.14 20.18 -0.23
CA PRO A 24 -11.93 19.28 0.60
C PRO A 24 -13.35 19.82 0.88
N GLY A 25 -14.35 18.95 0.87
CA GLY A 25 -15.75 19.29 1.15
C GLY A 25 -16.51 19.89 -0.04
N GLU A 26 -15.84 20.20 -1.14
CA GLU A 26 -16.48 20.74 -2.34
C GLU A 26 -16.94 19.63 -3.28
N THR A 27 -18.02 19.94 -4.02
CA THR A 27 -18.61 19.06 -5.02
C THR A 27 -18.15 19.45 -6.42
N TYR A 28 -17.74 18.45 -7.21
CA TYR A 28 -17.25 18.62 -8.56
C TYR A 28 -18.08 17.80 -9.54
N THR A 29 -18.35 18.40 -10.70
CA THR A 29 -19.13 17.78 -11.77
C THR A 29 -18.25 17.52 -12.98
N LEU A 30 -18.25 16.28 -13.46
CA LEU A 30 -17.73 15.89 -14.76
C LEU A 30 -18.80 16.14 -15.82
N HIS A 31 -18.41 16.79 -16.92
CA HIS A 31 -19.23 16.93 -18.11
C HIS A 31 -18.35 16.70 -19.33
N ALA A 32 -18.67 15.67 -20.13
CA ALA A 32 -17.92 15.33 -21.33
C ALA A 32 -18.86 15.07 -22.51
N VAL A 33 -18.50 15.63 -23.66
CA VAL A 33 -19.30 15.57 -24.90
C VAL A 33 -18.41 15.09 -26.05
N TYR A 34 -18.89 14.11 -26.81
CA TYR A 34 -18.25 13.64 -28.04
C TYR A 34 -19.31 13.36 -29.11
N GLY A 35 -19.41 14.26 -30.10
CA GLY A 35 -20.46 14.18 -31.11
C GLY A 35 -21.85 14.35 -30.49
N GLU A 36 -22.70 13.32 -30.60
CA GLU A 36 -24.04 13.27 -29.98
C GLU A 36 -24.03 12.61 -28.58
N PHE A 37 -22.89 12.06 -28.15
CA PHE A 37 -22.77 11.41 -26.85
C PHE A 37 -22.41 12.45 -25.79
N GLU A 38 -23.14 12.41 -24.68
CA GLU A 38 -22.94 13.27 -23.52
C GLU A 38 -22.93 12.38 -22.28
N VAL A 39 -21.92 12.58 -21.42
CA VAL A 39 -21.84 11.95 -20.11
C VAL A 39 -21.64 13.00 -19.04
N SER A 40 -22.28 12.77 -17.89
CA SER A 40 -22.11 13.60 -16.71
C SER A 40 -22.01 12.76 -15.45
N ALA A 41 -21.30 13.28 -14.45
CA ALA A 41 -21.20 12.63 -13.14
C ALA A 41 -20.85 13.69 -12.09
N GLU A 42 -21.08 13.37 -10.82
CA GLU A 42 -20.76 14.24 -9.69
C GLU A 42 -20.05 13.45 -8.60
N THR A 43 -19.14 14.12 -7.89
CA THR A 43 -18.46 13.60 -6.71
C THR A 43 -18.23 14.73 -5.71
N THR A 44 -18.21 14.40 -4.42
CA THR A 44 -17.90 15.35 -3.33
C THR A 44 -16.64 14.89 -2.62
N ILE A 45 -15.64 15.77 -2.56
CA ILE A 45 -14.38 15.45 -1.89
C ILE A 45 -14.64 15.36 -0.38
N PRO A 46 -14.24 14.28 0.30
CA PRO A 46 -14.33 14.22 1.76
C PRO A 46 -13.69 15.45 2.42
N SER A 47 -14.35 16.04 3.41
CA SER A 47 -13.97 17.32 4.03
C SER A 47 -12.63 17.30 4.76
N GLY A 48 -12.17 16.12 5.17
CA GLY A 48 -10.90 15.89 5.82
C GLY A 48 -10.71 14.39 6.04
N MET A 49 -9.56 14.02 6.59
CA MET A 49 -9.31 12.65 7.04
C MET A 49 -8.37 12.69 8.25
N ASP A 50 -8.92 12.41 9.42
CA ASP A 50 -8.13 12.21 10.62
C ASP A 50 -7.88 10.72 10.83
N TYR A 51 -6.60 10.35 10.78
CA TYR A 51 -6.14 9.03 11.19
C TYR A 51 -5.02 9.18 12.21
N PHE A 52 -4.91 8.18 13.08
CA PHE A 52 -3.85 8.09 14.06
C PHE A 52 -3.58 6.62 14.41
N SER A 53 -2.43 6.36 15.02
CA SER A 53 -2.15 5.05 15.61
C SER A 53 -2.55 5.08 17.10
N PRO A 54 -3.57 4.31 17.53
CA PRO A 54 -4.03 4.33 18.91
C PRO A 54 -3.00 3.70 19.87
N ASN A 55 -2.78 4.35 21.01
CA ASN A 55 -1.94 3.81 22.08
C ASN A 55 -2.67 2.76 22.93
N ASN A 56 -1.92 1.85 23.54
CA ASN A 56 -2.41 0.84 24.49
C ASN A 56 -3.47 -0.12 23.92
N GLN A 57 -3.54 -0.29 22.60
CA GLN A 57 -4.35 -1.36 22.02
C GLN A 57 -3.75 -2.71 22.40
N THR A 58 -4.59 -3.68 22.67
CA THR A 58 -4.16 -5.04 22.99
C THR A 58 -4.76 -6.04 22.02
N GLN A 59 -3.98 -7.07 21.70
CA GLN A 59 -4.45 -8.22 20.93
C GLN A 59 -3.87 -9.50 21.50
N LYS A 60 -4.59 -10.60 21.36
CA LYS A 60 -4.13 -11.90 21.81
C LYS A 60 -3.22 -12.54 20.76
N CYS A 61 -2.07 -12.99 21.22
CA CYS A 61 -1.16 -13.85 20.50
C CYS A 61 -0.94 -15.11 21.34
N GLU A 62 -1.27 -16.29 20.79
CA GLU A 62 -1.18 -17.57 21.51
C GLU A 62 -1.91 -17.59 22.87
N GLY A 63 -3.02 -16.84 22.97
CA GLY A 63 -3.81 -16.73 24.19
C GLY A 63 -3.26 -15.74 25.23
N VAL A 64 -2.07 -15.18 25.00
CA VAL A 64 -1.47 -14.11 25.82
C VAL A 64 -1.87 -12.76 25.23
N GLU A 65 -2.38 -11.88 26.08
CA GLU A 65 -2.69 -10.50 25.70
C GLU A 65 -1.39 -9.68 25.64
N GLN A 66 -1.14 -9.06 24.48
CA GLN A 66 0.05 -8.25 24.23
C GLN A 66 -0.37 -6.87 23.74
N VAL A 67 0.42 -5.86 24.08
CA VAL A 67 0.22 -4.49 23.60
C VAL A 67 0.70 -4.39 22.16
N VAL A 68 -0.16 -3.85 21.30
CA VAL A 68 0.18 -3.52 19.92
C VAL A 68 0.95 -2.19 19.91
N PRO A 69 2.14 -2.12 19.28
CA PRO A 69 2.88 -0.88 19.15
C PRO A 69 2.08 0.20 18.41
N ALA A 70 2.21 1.45 18.86
CA ALA A 70 1.72 2.60 18.13
C ALA A 70 2.84 3.22 17.28
N VAL A 71 2.49 3.82 16.15
CA VAL A 71 3.42 4.51 15.24
C VAL A 71 3.06 5.99 15.11
N ASN A 72 4.05 6.83 14.86
CA ASN A 72 3.84 8.24 14.54
C ASN A 72 3.25 8.37 13.13
N THR A 73 2.05 8.94 13.06
CA THR A 73 1.30 9.20 11.83
C THR A 73 1.45 10.64 11.31
N GLU A 74 2.15 11.50 12.05
CA GLU A 74 2.40 12.92 11.73
C GLU A 74 3.88 13.16 11.41
N ASN A 75 4.39 12.52 10.35
CA ASN A 75 5.80 12.63 9.95
C ASN A 75 6.01 12.81 8.44
N PHE A 76 4.95 13.09 7.68
CA PHE A 76 5.01 13.27 6.23
C PHE A 76 3.97 14.27 5.76
N ASP A 77 4.35 15.18 4.86
CA ASP A 77 3.43 16.09 4.20
C ASP A 77 3.03 15.53 2.83
N LEU A 78 1.72 15.42 2.57
CA LEU A 78 1.18 14.89 1.33
C LEU A 78 1.72 15.64 0.09
N GLN A 79 2.04 16.93 0.19
CA GLN A 79 2.61 17.70 -0.91
C GLN A 79 3.96 17.15 -1.40
N TRP A 80 4.67 16.41 -0.56
CA TRP A 80 5.93 15.79 -0.91
C TRP A 80 5.77 14.63 -1.90
N LEU A 81 4.55 14.10 -2.09
CA LEU A 81 4.26 13.13 -3.16
C LEU A 81 4.60 13.67 -4.55
N ASN A 82 4.59 14.99 -4.75
CA ASN A 82 4.99 15.62 -6.01
C ASN A 82 6.48 15.41 -6.35
N TYR A 83 7.29 15.01 -5.38
CA TYR A 83 8.71 14.72 -5.53
C TYR A 83 9.02 13.22 -5.57
N MET A 84 8.03 12.34 -5.73
CA MET A 84 8.24 10.88 -5.74
C MET A 84 9.20 10.41 -6.83
N ASP A 85 9.32 11.15 -7.94
CA ASP A 85 10.29 10.86 -9.01
C ASP A 85 11.73 11.31 -8.65
N ASN A 86 11.92 12.00 -7.52
CA ASN A 86 13.20 12.50 -7.00
C ASN A 86 13.31 12.21 -5.49
N LEU A 87 13.62 10.94 -5.18
CA LEU A 87 13.69 10.45 -3.80
C LEU A 87 14.71 11.21 -2.93
N ASP A 88 15.83 11.68 -3.51
CA ASP A 88 16.83 12.47 -2.79
C ASP A 88 16.25 13.74 -2.18
N THR A 89 15.30 14.37 -2.87
CA THR A 89 14.60 15.58 -2.37
C THR A 89 13.68 15.23 -1.21
N ILE A 90 12.94 14.11 -1.32
CA ILE A 90 12.08 13.61 -0.24
C ILE A 90 12.93 13.30 1.01
N ILE A 91 14.05 12.60 0.84
CA ILE A 91 14.99 12.25 1.92
C ILE A 91 15.49 13.49 2.66
N GLN A 92 15.71 14.62 1.98
CA GLN A 92 16.14 15.86 2.60
C GLN A 92 15.03 16.59 3.38
N LEU A 93 13.76 16.36 3.03
CA LEU A 93 12.59 16.97 3.69
C LEU A 93 12.15 16.18 4.92
N ILE A 94 12.41 14.88 4.94
CA ILE A 94 12.02 13.98 6.01
C ILE A 94 12.90 14.18 7.26
N ASP A 95 12.25 14.31 8.42
CA ASP A 95 12.92 14.14 9.70
C ASP A 95 12.88 12.67 10.13
N PHE A 96 13.98 11.95 9.90
CA PHE A 96 14.11 10.53 10.24
C PHE A 96 13.91 10.22 11.73
N TYR A 97 14.11 11.19 12.64
CA TYR A 97 13.88 10.98 14.07
C TYR A 97 12.39 10.87 14.44
N THR A 98 11.50 11.31 13.56
CA THR A 98 10.05 11.25 13.75
C THR A 98 9.42 9.96 13.21
N ILE A 99 10.20 9.14 12.50
CA ILE A 99 9.73 7.90 11.89
C ILE A 99 9.74 6.80 12.93
N SER A 100 8.58 6.16 13.13
CA SER A 100 8.50 4.99 13.99
C SER A 100 8.97 3.73 13.26
N THR A 101 9.58 2.83 14.02
CA THR A 101 9.92 1.49 13.54
C THR A 101 8.84 0.51 13.97
N ALA A 102 8.35 -0.28 13.03
CA ALA A 102 7.46 -1.40 13.28
C ALA A 102 8.18 -2.72 12.97
N VAL A 103 8.18 -3.63 13.93
CA VAL A 103 8.93 -4.90 13.82
C VAL A 103 8.05 -5.96 13.17
N TYR A 104 8.49 -6.49 12.05
CA TYR A 104 7.86 -7.61 11.36
C TYR A 104 8.40 -8.92 11.93
N ARG A 105 7.52 -9.64 12.63
CA ARG A 105 7.79 -10.97 13.19
C ARG A 105 7.22 -12.06 12.29
N LYS A 106 7.90 -13.20 12.20
CA LYS A 106 7.47 -14.37 11.39
C LYS A 106 6.96 -15.51 12.28
N GLY A 107 5.97 -16.23 11.77
CA GLY A 107 5.43 -17.44 12.38
C GLY A 107 4.42 -17.17 13.50
N SER A 108 3.88 -18.25 14.06
CA SER A 108 2.90 -18.23 15.15
C SER A 108 1.75 -17.25 14.85
N CYS A 109 1.38 -16.41 15.79
CA CYS A 109 0.29 -15.45 15.67
C CYS A 109 0.59 -14.29 14.72
N TYR A 110 1.80 -14.14 14.17
CA TYR A 110 2.20 -12.93 13.42
C TYR A 110 2.03 -13.04 11.91
N THR A 111 2.20 -14.24 11.32
CA THR A 111 2.08 -14.44 9.85
C THR A 111 1.24 -15.65 9.44
N GLU A 112 0.62 -16.36 10.39
CA GLU A 112 -0.10 -17.62 10.10
C GLU A 112 -1.62 -17.47 9.93
N SER A 113 -2.17 -16.25 9.93
CA SER A 113 -3.59 -16.04 9.62
C SER A 113 -3.94 -14.63 9.12
N PHE A 114 -5.17 -14.45 8.65
CA PHE A 114 -5.73 -13.11 8.36
C PHE A 114 -5.86 -12.25 9.62
N ALA A 115 -6.17 -12.87 10.77
CA ALA A 115 -6.30 -12.22 12.06
C ALA A 115 -4.98 -12.19 12.84
N SER A 116 -3.85 -12.16 12.13
CA SER A 116 -2.54 -12.14 12.75
C SER A 116 -2.34 -10.88 13.59
N PHE A 117 -1.48 -10.98 14.58
CA PHE A 117 -1.06 -9.87 15.42
C PHE A 117 -0.45 -8.77 14.53
N PRO A 118 -0.99 -7.54 14.56
CA PRO A 118 -0.58 -6.48 13.67
C PRO A 118 0.75 -5.87 14.10
N LEU A 119 1.45 -5.28 13.13
CA LEU A 119 2.66 -4.50 13.41
C LEU A 119 2.28 -3.22 14.18
N PHE A 120 1.16 -2.61 13.81
CA PHE A 120 0.52 -1.50 14.48
C PHE A 120 -0.96 -1.41 14.09
N MET A 121 -1.75 -0.59 14.78
CA MET A 121 -3.14 -0.31 14.40
C MET A 121 -3.28 1.11 13.87
N LEU A 122 -4.26 1.32 12.99
CA LEU A 122 -4.70 2.63 12.54
C LEU A 122 -6.18 2.82 12.87
N ASP A 123 -6.51 3.97 13.42
CA ASP A 123 -7.87 4.35 13.77
C ASP A 123 -8.27 5.61 12.99
N PHE A 124 -9.55 5.75 12.69
CA PHE A 124 -10.13 6.83 11.89
C PHE A 124 -11.64 6.96 12.15
N GLU A 125 -12.21 8.11 11.78
CA GLU A 125 -13.64 8.37 11.94
C GLU A 125 -14.48 7.64 10.86
N ALA A 126 -14.89 6.39 11.11
CA ALA A 126 -15.62 5.58 10.14
C ALA A 126 -16.95 6.21 9.68
N ASP A 127 -17.63 6.94 10.56
CA ASP A 127 -18.96 7.50 10.28
C ASP A 127 -18.95 8.55 9.17
N ASN A 128 -17.78 9.11 8.85
CA ASN A 128 -17.62 10.17 7.86
C ASN A 128 -17.17 9.65 6.48
N TYR A 129 -16.84 8.37 6.34
CA TYR A 129 -16.26 7.81 5.12
C TYR A 129 -16.84 6.44 4.76
N ALA A 130 -17.09 6.20 3.47
CA ALA A 130 -17.64 4.93 2.99
C ALA A 130 -16.61 3.79 3.11
N THR A 131 -15.37 4.07 2.72
CA THR A 131 -14.26 3.13 2.70
C THR A 131 -12.95 3.90 2.71
N ILE A 132 -11.91 3.26 3.24
CA ILE A 132 -10.55 3.76 3.17
C ILE A 132 -9.74 2.82 2.30
N LYS A 133 -9.01 3.43 1.37
CA LYS A 133 -8.01 2.74 0.58
C LYS A 133 -6.65 2.96 1.24
N VAL A 134 -6.00 1.86 1.62
CA VAL A 134 -4.65 1.87 2.21
C VAL A 134 -3.68 1.44 1.11
N THR A 135 -2.75 2.30 0.76
CA THR A 135 -1.68 2.00 -0.19
C THR A 135 -0.34 2.02 0.52
N THR A 136 0.42 0.94 0.42
CA THR A 136 1.80 0.86 0.93
C THR A 136 2.79 0.92 -0.23
N VAL A 137 3.75 1.81 -0.10
CA VAL A 137 4.84 2.00 -1.07
C VAL A 137 6.16 1.77 -0.34
N ALA A 138 6.81 0.66 -0.64
CA ALA A 138 8.16 0.41 -0.15
C ALA A 138 9.14 1.28 -0.94
N LEU A 139 9.76 2.28 -0.31
CA LEU A 139 10.65 3.23 -0.99
C LEU A 139 12.00 2.61 -1.33
N GLU A 140 12.40 1.59 -0.60
CA GLU A 140 13.66 0.86 -0.80
C GLU A 140 13.46 -0.45 -1.56
N ALA A 141 12.28 -0.69 -2.13
CA ALA A 141 11.99 -1.94 -2.86
C ALA A 141 13.06 -2.26 -3.92
N TYR A 142 13.30 -3.55 -4.15
CA TYR A 142 14.27 -4.05 -5.13
C TYR A 142 15.74 -3.73 -4.77
N GLN A 143 16.04 -3.51 -3.50
CA GLN A 143 17.41 -3.33 -3.02
C GLN A 143 18.20 -4.63 -3.22
N ARG A 144 19.30 -4.54 -3.98
CA ARG A 144 20.21 -5.66 -4.18
C ARG A 144 21.16 -5.83 -3.00
N GLY A 145 21.34 -7.07 -2.60
CA GLY A 145 22.34 -7.50 -1.61
C GLY A 145 22.68 -8.98 -1.83
N LEU A 146 23.57 -9.54 -1.01
CA LEU A 146 23.88 -10.97 -1.04
C LEU A 146 22.76 -11.78 -0.40
N GLU A 147 22.50 -12.96 -0.93
CA GLU A 147 21.51 -13.89 -0.39
C GLU A 147 21.77 -14.23 1.09
N PRO A 148 20.72 -14.38 1.91
CA PRO A 148 20.89 -14.70 3.32
C PRO A 148 21.40 -16.14 3.47
N PHE A 149 22.40 -16.31 4.34
CA PHE A 149 22.96 -17.61 4.70
C PHE A 149 23.00 -17.81 6.21
N GLU A 150 23.07 -19.07 6.63
CA GLU A 150 23.29 -19.44 8.02
C GLU A 150 24.79 -19.42 8.31
N ASP A 151 25.26 -18.34 8.93
CA ASP A 151 26.64 -18.17 9.39
C ASP A 151 26.88 -19.02 10.64
N LEU A 152 27.44 -20.22 10.44
CA LEU A 152 27.64 -21.21 11.50
C LEU A 152 28.87 -20.93 12.35
N ASN A 153 29.84 -20.19 11.81
CA ASN A 153 31.11 -19.90 12.48
C ASN A 153 31.22 -18.43 12.98
N SER A 154 30.20 -17.61 12.68
CA SER A 154 30.08 -16.18 13.02
C SER A 154 31.21 -15.31 12.45
N ASP A 155 31.74 -15.64 11.27
CA ASP A 155 32.79 -14.86 10.59
C ASP A 155 32.23 -13.81 9.61
N GLY A 156 30.93 -13.84 9.31
CA GLY A 156 30.24 -12.93 8.41
C GLY A 156 30.49 -13.19 6.92
N GLU A 157 31.13 -14.30 6.54
CA GLU A 157 31.41 -14.71 5.17
C GLU A 157 30.78 -16.07 4.86
N TYR A 158 30.26 -16.24 3.64
CA TYR A 158 29.65 -17.52 3.24
C TYR A 158 30.72 -18.58 2.94
N ASN A 159 30.71 -19.68 3.69
CA ASN A 159 31.57 -20.84 3.47
C ASN A 159 30.83 -21.96 2.72
N GLU A 160 31.13 -22.10 1.42
CA GLU A 160 30.49 -23.08 0.52
C GLU A 160 30.57 -24.54 1.03
N ASP A 161 31.65 -24.90 1.74
CA ASP A 161 31.88 -26.26 2.24
C ASP A 161 31.08 -26.63 3.51
N SER A 162 30.57 -25.64 4.26
CA SER A 162 29.97 -25.87 5.58
C SER A 162 28.63 -25.20 5.80
N GLU A 163 28.24 -24.25 4.96
CA GLU A 163 27.07 -23.40 5.20
C GLU A 163 26.05 -23.50 4.06
N THR A 164 24.80 -23.23 4.41
CA THR A 164 23.69 -23.21 3.46
C THR A 164 23.12 -21.81 3.35
N PHE A 165 22.81 -21.39 2.13
CA PHE A 165 22.12 -20.15 1.85
C PHE A 165 20.69 -20.41 1.38
N THR A 166 19.83 -19.41 1.54
CA THR A 166 18.50 -19.45 0.95
C THR A 166 18.57 -18.91 -0.47
N ASP A 167 18.53 -19.82 -1.45
CA ASP A 167 18.53 -19.50 -2.88
C ASP A 167 17.20 -18.84 -3.30
N PHE A 168 17.20 -17.51 -3.35
CA PHE A 168 16.03 -16.70 -3.67
C PHE A 168 15.74 -16.75 -5.17
N ASN A 169 16.77 -16.61 -6.00
CA ASN A 169 16.64 -16.53 -7.47
C ASN A 169 16.61 -17.91 -8.17
N ARG A 170 16.90 -18.98 -7.44
CA ARG A 170 16.88 -20.40 -7.86
C ARG A 170 17.96 -20.76 -8.87
N ASN A 171 19.11 -20.11 -8.82
CA ASN A 171 20.23 -20.40 -9.71
C ASN A 171 21.26 -21.38 -9.11
N GLY A 172 21.13 -21.73 -7.82
CA GLY A 172 22.03 -22.64 -7.10
C GLY A 172 23.38 -22.04 -6.71
N ILE A 173 23.55 -20.72 -6.77
CA ILE A 173 24.78 -19.99 -6.47
C ILE A 173 24.49 -18.88 -5.46
N HIS A 174 25.32 -18.74 -4.42
CA HIS A 174 25.22 -17.63 -3.49
C HIS A 174 25.62 -16.32 -4.17
N ASP A 175 24.64 -15.54 -4.60
CA ASP A 175 24.88 -14.30 -5.33
C ASP A 175 23.94 -13.16 -4.90
N SER A 176 23.79 -12.16 -5.77
CA SER A 176 23.02 -10.96 -5.45
C SER A 176 21.57 -11.04 -5.89
N THR A 177 20.66 -10.79 -4.96
CA THR A 177 19.21 -10.75 -5.19
C THR A 177 18.54 -9.58 -4.46
N PHE A 178 17.21 -9.46 -4.54
CA PHE A 178 16.42 -8.50 -3.78
C PHE A 178 16.28 -8.92 -2.30
N VAL A 179 17.18 -8.41 -1.47
CA VAL A 179 17.31 -8.83 -0.06
C VAL A 179 16.28 -8.23 0.88
N ASN A 180 15.71 -7.07 0.52
CA ASN A 180 14.70 -6.42 1.32
C ASN A 180 13.29 -6.94 1.06
N LEU A 181 13.11 -7.91 0.16
CA LEU A 181 11.85 -8.61 0.00
C LEU A 181 11.53 -9.44 1.26
N ILE A 182 10.30 -9.32 1.77
CA ILE A 182 9.82 -10.20 2.83
C ILE A 182 9.57 -11.59 2.23
N TYR A 183 10.61 -12.42 2.25
CA TYR A 183 10.57 -13.78 1.72
C TYR A 183 10.07 -14.78 2.77
N ASP A 184 8.90 -15.35 2.49
CA ASP A 184 8.22 -16.40 3.27
C ASP A 184 7.52 -17.35 2.28
N THR A 185 7.82 -18.64 2.42
CA THR A 185 7.33 -19.71 1.55
C THR A 185 6.35 -20.66 2.26
N SER A 186 5.91 -20.31 3.46
CA SER A 186 4.89 -21.05 4.21
C SER A 186 3.58 -21.14 3.42
N LEU A 187 2.78 -22.17 3.72
CA LEU A 187 1.51 -22.41 3.03
C LEU A 187 0.55 -21.23 3.19
N VAL A 188 0.43 -20.69 4.41
CA VAL A 188 -0.46 -19.57 4.70
C VAL A 188 -0.03 -18.32 3.94
N TYR A 189 1.26 -18.02 3.93
CA TYR A 189 1.77 -16.86 3.20
C TYR A 189 1.43 -16.95 1.71
N LYS A 190 1.67 -18.12 1.10
CA LYS A 190 1.32 -18.39 -0.31
C LYS A 190 -0.19 -18.35 -0.57
N LEU A 191 -1.03 -18.74 0.39
CA LEU A 191 -2.49 -18.72 0.22
C LEU A 191 -3.01 -17.29 0.09
N TRP A 192 -2.49 -16.37 0.91
CA TRP A 192 -2.98 -14.98 0.95
C TRP A 192 -2.29 -14.05 -0.02
N LYS A 193 -0.99 -14.25 -0.24
CA LYS A 193 -0.19 -13.37 -1.09
C LYS A 193 0.21 -14.01 -2.42
N GLU A 194 -0.22 -15.24 -2.68
CA GLU A 194 0.15 -15.98 -3.89
C GLU A 194 1.67 -16.22 -4.02
N ASN A 195 2.07 -16.83 -5.14
CA ASN A 195 3.48 -17.04 -5.45
C ASN A 195 4.16 -15.71 -5.82
N TYR A 196 5.46 -15.61 -5.52
CA TYR A 196 6.27 -14.48 -5.96
C TYR A 196 6.33 -14.42 -7.48
N LEU A 197 6.26 -13.19 -8.02
CA LEU A 197 6.65 -12.92 -9.39
C LEU A 197 8.17 -13.06 -9.50
N ARG A 198 8.67 -13.33 -10.71
CA ARG A 198 10.11 -13.47 -10.97
C ARG A 198 10.48 -12.68 -12.21
N ASP A 199 11.61 -12.00 -12.14
CA ASP A 199 12.15 -11.27 -13.29
C ASP A 199 12.89 -12.22 -14.25
N GLU A 200 13.58 -11.65 -15.23
CA GLU A 200 14.36 -12.40 -16.22
C GLU A 200 15.57 -13.14 -15.64
N HIS A 201 16.10 -12.69 -14.48
CA HIS A 201 17.20 -13.32 -13.75
C HIS A 201 16.72 -14.35 -12.73
N GLY A 202 15.40 -14.50 -12.58
CA GLY A 202 14.78 -15.37 -11.59
C GLY A 202 14.61 -14.70 -10.22
N ASP A 203 15.02 -13.44 -10.04
CA ASP A 203 14.91 -12.72 -8.77
C ASP A 203 13.43 -12.60 -8.35
N PRO A 204 13.07 -13.05 -7.13
CA PRO A 204 11.69 -12.99 -6.67
C PRO A 204 11.32 -11.55 -6.34
N TYR A 205 10.10 -11.14 -6.69
CA TYR A 205 9.58 -9.82 -6.32
C TYR A 205 8.07 -9.82 -6.12
N ARG A 206 7.59 -8.72 -5.53
CA ARG A 206 6.17 -8.40 -5.39
C ARG A 206 5.85 -7.04 -5.99
N VAL A 207 4.59 -6.86 -6.37
CA VAL A 207 4.11 -5.57 -6.86
C VAL A 207 4.25 -4.52 -5.77
N ASN A 208 4.74 -3.35 -6.17
CA ASN A 208 4.89 -2.16 -5.36
C ASN A 208 4.47 -0.96 -6.25
N PRO A 209 3.50 -0.13 -5.84
CA PRO A 209 2.79 -0.13 -4.56
C PRO A 209 1.78 -1.27 -4.40
N PHE A 210 1.34 -1.51 -3.16
CA PHE A 210 0.31 -2.50 -2.83
C PHE A 210 -0.88 -1.85 -2.13
N THR A 211 -2.10 -2.27 -2.46
CA THR A 211 -3.32 -1.59 -2.01
C THR A 211 -4.32 -2.55 -1.40
N TRP A 212 -4.93 -2.14 -0.29
CA TRP A 212 -6.06 -2.79 0.36
C TRP A 212 -7.23 -1.81 0.52
N GLN A 213 -8.45 -2.34 0.54
CA GLN A 213 -9.64 -1.60 0.91
C GLN A 213 -10.09 -2.06 2.30
N VAL A 214 -10.38 -1.10 3.17
CA VAL A 214 -10.81 -1.34 4.55
C VAL A 214 -11.99 -0.44 4.88
N SER A 215 -12.99 -0.99 5.56
CA SER A 215 -14.25 -0.30 5.87
C SER A 215 -14.50 -0.10 7.36
N LEU A 216 -13.71 -0.74 8.23
CA LEU A 216 -13.93 -0.72 9.68
C LEU A 216 -12.62 -0.41 10.42
N PRO A 217 -12.61 0.58 11.33
CA PRO A 217 -11.53 0.78 12.27
C PRO A 217 -11.70 -0.05 13.56
N PRO A 218 -10.63 -0.23 14.35
CA PRO A 218 -9.25 0.03 13.97
C PRO A 218 -8.77 -0.97 12.92
N VAL A 219 -7.99 -0.51 11.95
CA VAL A 219 -7.39 -1.36 10.92
C VAL A 219 -6.13 -2.00 11.48
N PRO A 220 -6.08 -3.34 11.58
CA PRO A 220 -4.87 -4.04 11.99
C PRO A 220 -3.89 -4.07 10.82
N MET A 221 -2.86 -3.23 10.87
CA MET A 221 -1.79 -3.21 9.86
C MET A 221 -0.88 -4.41 10.07
N SER A 222 -1.31 -5.56 9.57
CA SER A 222 -0.62 -6.85 9.69
C SER A 222 0.38 -7.08 8.56
N TRP A 223 1.04 -8.23 8.59
CA TRP A 223 1.95 -8.70 7.56
C TRP A 223 1.39 -8.67 6.14
N LEU A 224 0.06 -8.69 5.98
CA LEU A 224 -0.60 -8.62 4.68
C LEU A 224 -0.35 -7.30 3.95
N PHE A 225 -0.12 -6.19 4.67
CA PHE A 225 0.07 -4.87 4.08
C PHE A 225 1.49 -4.61 3.59
N PHE A 226 2.49 -5.41 4.01
CA PHE A 226 3.90 -5.12 3.77
C PHE A 226 4.56 -6.22 2.96
N ASN A 227 5.19 -5.86 1.84
CA ASN A 227 5.89 -6.81 0.97
C ASN A 227 7.42 -6.71 1.06
N TYR A 228 7.94 -5.60 1.58
CA TYR A 228 9.37 -5.33 1.70
C TYR A 228 9.69 -4.77 3.09
N TYR A 229 10.91 -5.02 3.56
CA TYR A 229 11.52 -4.37 4.71
C TYR A 229 12.07 -2.99 4.31
N GLY A 230 12.28 -2.14 5.31
CA GLY A 230 12.80 -0.78 5.15
C GLY A 230 11.71 0.29 5.19
N LEU A 231 12.07 1.47 4.70
CA LEU A 231 11.23 2.67 4.73
C LEU A 231 10.01 2.49 3.82
N THR A 232 8.84 2.54 4.43
CA THR A 232 7.55 2.37 3.76
C THR A 232 6.70 3.62 3.94
N LEU A 233 6.21 4.15 2.82
CA LEU A 233 5.19 5.18 2.78
C LEU A 233 3.81 4.53 2.80
N VAL A 234 3.00 4.91 3.78
CA VAL A 234 1.60 4.48 3.89
C VAL A 234 0.72 5.67 3.52
N ILE A 235 -0.10 5.48 2.49
CA ILE A 235 -1.06 6.48 2.00
C ILE A 235 -2.46 5.97 2.34
N LEU A 236 -3.22 6.79 3.05
CA LEU A 236 -4.60 6.53 3.41
C LEU A 236 -5.47 7.49 2.62
N GLU A 237 -6.40 6.95 1.84
CA GLU A 237 -7.33 7.72 1.02
C GLU A 237 -8.76 7.40 1.47
N ALA A 238 -9.43 8.39 2.05
CA ALA A 238 -10.88 8.35 2.27
C ALA A 238 -11.57 8.48 0.92
N THR A 239 -12.41 7.51 0.58
CA THR A 239 -13.13 7.48 -0.70
C THR A 239 -14.59 7.90 -0.51
N ASP A 240 -15.20 8.42 -1.58
CA ASP A 240 -16.64 8.64 -1.63
C ASP A 240 -17.43 7.33 -1.73
N ASP A 241 -18.75 7.42 -1.54
CA ASP A 241 -19.68 6.28 -1.68
C ASP A 241 -19.63 5.66 -3.09
N ALA A 242 -19.40 6.49 -4.12
CA ALA A 242 -19.34 6.03 -5.51
C ALA A 242 -18.21 5.03 -5.71
N TYR A 243 -17.03 5.28 -5.10
CA TYR A 243 -15.93 4.33 -5.12
C TYR A 243 -16.31 3.01 -4.46
N TYR A 244 -16.85 3.05 -3.23
CA TYR A 244 -17.25 1.83 -2.52
C TYR A 244 -18.29 1.02 -3.31
N ASN A 245 -19.32 1.68 -3.85
CA ASN A 245 -20.39 1.03 -4.60
C ASN A 245 -19.90 0.42 -5.92
N TYR A 246 -18.95 1.07 -6.58
CA TYR A 246 -18.33 0.53 -7.80
C TYR A 246 -17.52 -0.74 -7.48
N TYR A 247 -16.75 -0.75 -6.40
CA TYR A 247 -15.90 -1.88 -6.01
C TYR A 247 -16.60 -2.95 -5.15
N SER A 248 -17.79 -2.69 -4.63
CA SER A 248 -18.66 -3.71 -4.02
C SER A 248 -19.30 -4.62 -5.07
N GLY A 249 -19.38 -4.15 -6.32
CA GLY A 249 -19.57 -5.01 -7.49
C GLY A 249 -18.32 -5.83 -7.82
N ASP A 250 -18.31 -6.46 -8.99
CA ASP A 250 -17.12 -7.16 -9.49
C ASP A 250 -16.50 -6.43 -10.70
N PRO A 251 -15.80 -5.31 -10.47
CA PRO A 251 -15.18 -4.55 -11.56
C PRO A 251 -13.99 -5.28 -12.18
N ALA A 252 -13.44 -6.27 -11.48
CA ALA A 252 -12.34 -7.10 -11.95
C ALA A 252 -12.82 -8.28 -12.83
N GLY A 253 -14.13 -8.50 -12.96
CA GLY A 253 -14.71 -9.53 -13.83
C GLY A 253 -14.51 -10.96 -13.33
N GLN A 254 -14.28 -11.19 -12.04
CA GLN A 254 -14.25 -12.54 -11.44
C GLN A 254 -15.62 -13.24 -11.41
N ASN A 255 -16.69 -12.47 -11.50
CA ASN A 255 -18.10 -12.80 -11.53
C ASN A 255 -18.84 -11.96 -12.58
N GLN A 256 -18.88 -12.50 -13.81
CA GLN A 256 -19.56 -11.95 -14.98
C GLN A 256 -21.06 -11.57 -14.82
N TYR A 257 -21.69 -11.90 -13.69
CA TYR A 257 -23.10 -11.61 -13.41
C TYR A 257 -23.30 -10.38 -12.52
N LEU A 258 -22.24 -9.82 -11.96
CA LEU A 258 -22.27 -8.62 -11.10
C LEU A 258 -21.62 -7.45 -11.84
N LEU A 259 -22.45 -6.60 -12.44
CA LEU A 259 -22.00 -5.32 -12.96
C LEU A 259 -21.77 -4.36 -11.78
N PRO A 260 -20.59 -3.71 -11.68
CA PRO A 260 -20.38 -2.57 -10.79
C PRO A 260 -21.48 -1.52 -10.88
N GLU A 261 -21.82 -0.89 -9.76
CA GLU A 261 -22.62 0.32 -9.80
C GLU A 261 -21.83 1.43 -10.48
N SER A 262 -22.49 2.26 -11.30
CA SER A 262 -21.87 3.40 -11.97
C SER A 262 -22.58 4.68 -11.58
N ASN A 263 -21.82 5.73 -11.27
CA ASN A 263 -22.34 7.07 -11.04
C ASN A 263 -22.27 7.98 -12.28
N ILE A 264 -21.97 7.42 -13.45
CA ILE A 264 -21.93 8.14 -14.72
C ILE A 264 -23.31 8.08 -15.39
N ILE A 265 -23.91 9.24 -15.61
CA ILE A 265 -25.15 9.39 -16.38
C ILE A 265 -24.81 9.43 -17.87
N GLY A 266 -25.55 8.66 -18.68
CA GLY A 266 -25.33 8.58 -20.13
C GLY A 266 -24.18 7.66 -20.55
N GLY A 267 -23.55 6.96 -19.59
CA GLY A 267 -22.43 6.07 -19.83
C GLY A 267 -22.26 5.03 -18.72
N TYR A 268 -21.06 4.45 -18.63
CA TYR A 268 -20.69 3.50 -17.59
C TYR A 268 -19.23 3.72 -17.16
N GLY A 269 -18.99 3.70 -15.86
CA GLY A 269 -17.68 3.91 -15.24
C GLY A 269 -17.76 4.50 -13.84
N LEU A 270 -16.63 4.95 -13.34
CA LEU A 270 -16.49 5.54 -12.01
C LEU A 270 -15.99 6.98 -12.12
N PHE A 271 -16.69 7.90 -11.47
CA PHE A 271 -16.18 9.24 -11.18
C PHE A 271 -16.14 9.43 -9.67
N SER A 272 -14.97 9.27 -9.07
CA SER A 272 -14.78 9.36 -7.63
C SER A 272 -13.79 10.45 -7.27
N SER A 273 -13.89 10.92 -6.03
CA SER A 273 -12.87 11.76 -5.41
C SER A 273 -12.39 11.15 -4.10
N THR A 274 -11.20 11.59 -3.68
CA THR A 274 -10.58 11.12 -2.45
C THR A 274 -9.95 12.29 -1.71
N ASN A 275 -9.87 12.15 -0.39
CA ASN A 275 -9.00 12.96 0.43
C ASN A 275 -7.96 12.04 1.05
N ALA A 276 -6.70 12.46 1.04
CA ALA A 276 -5.58 11.60 1.38
C ALA A 276 -4.73 12.21 2.49
N LYS A 277 -4.10 11.36 3.28
CA LYS A 277 -3.00 11.73 4.15
C LYS A 277 -2.01 10.56 4.16
N ALA A 278 -0.72 10.87 4.32
CA ALA A 278 0.33 9.87 4.25
C ALA A 278 1.30 9.98 5.43
N PHE A 279 1.96 8.88 5.77
CA PHE A 279 2.98 8.83 6.82
C PHE A 279 4.04 7.77 6.47
N LEU A 280 5.21 7.90 7.08
CA LEU A 280 6.33 6.98 6.94
C LEU A 280 6.43 6.05 8.15
N VAL A 281 6.77 4.81 7.89
CA VAL A 281 7.10 3.80 8.90
C VAL A 281 8.29 2.98 8.41
N ASN A 282 9.24 2.69 9.29
CA ASN A 282 10.33 1.78 8.99
C ASN A 282 9.92 0.34 9.36
N ILE A 283 9.93 -0.58 8.40
CA ILE A 283 9.60 -1.99 8.64
C ILE A 283 10.89 -2.77 8.87
N GLU A 284 11.15 -3.14 10.11
CA GLU A 284 12.36 -3.86 10.50
C GLU A 284 12.09 -5.35 10.67
N ARG A 285 13.08 -6.18 10.34
CA ARG A 285 13.04 -7.61 10.60
C ARG A 285 13.37 -7.87 12.08
N GLU A 286 12.62 -8.77 12.73
CA GLU A 286 12.99 -9.30 14.06
C GLU A 286 14.32 -10.05 14.06
#